data_AF-A0A3S1BQ59-F1
#
_entry.id   AF-A0A3S1BQ59-F1
#
_cell.length_a   1.000
_cell.length_b   1.000
_cell.length_c   1.000
_cell.angle_alpha   90.00
_cell.angle_beta   90.00
_cell.angle_gamma   90.00
#
_symmetry.space_group_name_H-M   'P 1'
#
loop_
_entity.id
_entity.type
_entity.pdbx_description
1 polymer ?
#
loop_
_entity_poly.entity_id
_entity_poly.type
_entity_poly.pdbx_seq_one_letter_code
_entity_poly.pdbx_strand_id
1 'polypeptide(L)'
;MCILLQEAEATGEMDFLSTLKTLRLQRTSMVQTVGQYLFLHKLALAAHVTRGTRIPAQEIQARLKVNGYSDEFKAVCEANFLDADDGTSETEPGFNVYLNRRLSANKDKNRVKNILPNDAHRPVLACETKSLGKYINAVFVPNLVSSRLDLLTQLPLPATVTDFWRLVTQFSVGLVVAFDTDSRHSDETVGTFVPDIEGDPIKTDLFEVQAKLTADSSIGQELLVTVFKKRKSILSGAVS
;
A
#
# COMPACT_ATOMS: atom_id res chain seq x y z
N MET A 1 -17.19 -16.24 17.41
CA MET A 1 -17.14 -14.77 17.38
C MET A 1 -18.49 -14.16 17.73
N CYS A 2 -19.58 -14.45 16.99
CA CYS A 2 -20.90 -13.87 17.31
C CYS A 2 -21.33 -14.04 18.78
N ILE A 3 -21.10 -15.20 19.38
CA ILE A 3 -21.44 -15.45 20.80
C ILE A 3 -20.73 -14.46 21.73
N LEU A 4 -19.42 -14.26 21.55
CA LEU A 4 -18.62 -13.34 22.38
C LEU A 4 -19.05 -11.88 22.21
N LEU A 5 -19.35 -11.47 20.97
CA LEU A 5 -19.82 -10.11 20.71
C LEU A 5 -21.22 -9.86 21.28
N GLN A 6 -22.10 -10.86 21.22
CA GLN A 6 -23.44 -10.80 21.83
C GLN A 6 -23.35 -10.77 23.37
N GLU A 7 -22.46 -11.55 23.96
CA GLU A 7 -22.19 -11.53 25.40
C GLU A 7 -21.66 -10.16 25.85
N ALA A 8 -20.71 -9.60 25.09
CA ALA A 8 -20.18 -8.26 25.33
C ALA A 8 -21.29 -7.20 25.29
N GLU A 9 -22.24 -7.31 24.35
CA GLU A 9 -23.39 -6.41 24.25
C GLU A 9 -24.35 -6.53 25.43
N ALA A 10 -24.58 -7.75 25.92
CA ALA A 10 -25.54 -8.01 26.98
C ALA A 10 -24.98 -7.76 28.39
N THR A 11 -23.69 -8.01 28.59
CA THR A 11 -23.08 -8.08 29.93
C THR A 11 -21.92 -7.11 30.14
N GLY A 12 -21.33 -6.58 29.07
CA GLY A 12 -20.08 -5.82 29.13
C GLY A 12 -18.83 -6.68 29.28
N GLU A 13 -18.95 -8.00 29.33
CA GLU A 13 -17.83 -8.94 29.46
C GLU A 13 -17.75 -9.92 28.28
N MET A 14 -16.58 -10.53 28.07
CA MET A 14 -16.37 -11.58 27.07
C MET A 14 -15.65 -12.77 27.72
N ASP A 15 -16.33 -13.91 27.87
CA ASP A 15 -15.72 -15.12 28.43
C ASP A 15 -15.26 -16.08 27.32
N PHE A 16 -14.02 -15.90 26.88
CA PHE A 16 -13.39 -16.74 25.86
C PHE A 16 -13.22 -18.20 26.31
N LEU A 17 -12.99 -18.44 27.60
CA LEU A 17 -12.72 -19.78 28.12
C LEU A 17 -14.01 -20.60 28.18
N SER A 18 -15.06 -20.04 28.77
CA SER A 18 -16.36 -20.71 28.85
C SER A 18 -16.96 -20.87 27.46
N THR A 19 -16.83 -19.87 26.58
CA THR A 19 -17.24 -20.00 25.17
C THR A 19 -16.53 -21.15 24.48
N LEU A 20 -15.20 -21.28 24.62
CA LEU A 20 -14.45 -22.37 24.01
C LEU A 20 -14.86 -23.74 24.56
N LYS A 21 -15.06 -23.85 25.88
CA LYS A 21 -15.53 -25.09 26.53
C LYS A 21 -16.88 -25.52 25.93
N THR A 22 -17.84 -24.60 25.84
CA THR A 22 -19.17 -24.86 25.26
C THR A 22 -19.08 -25.30 23.80
N LEU A 23 -18.27 -24.62 22.98
CA LEU A 23 -18.07 -25.01 21.58
C LEU A 23 -17.50 -26.43 21.45
N ARG A 24 -16.57 -26.81 22.32
CA ARG A 24 -15.95 -28.15 22.32
C ARG A 24 -16.89 -29.25 22.81
N LEU A 25 -17.89 -28.93 23.64
CA LEU A 25 -18.95 -29.86 24.03
C LEU A 25 -19.86 -30.21 22.84
N GLN A 26 -20.13 -29.25 21.96
CA GLN A 26 -20.97 -29.47 20.78
C GLN A 26 -20.19 -30.09 19.60
N ARG A 27 -18.93 -29.69 19.42
CA ARG A 27 -18.05 -30.24 18.37
C ARG A 27 -16.62 -30.30 18.88
N THR A 28 -16.13 -31.52 19.07
CA THR A 28 -14.74 -31.76 19.48
C THR A 28 -13.75 -31.12 18.50
N SER A 29 -12.62 -30.65 19.04
CA SER A 29 -11.54 -30.00 18.28
C SER A 29 -11.89 -28.63 17.64
N MET A 30 -12.85 -27.89 18.21
CA MET A 30 -12.98 -26.44 17.95
C MET A 30 -11.79 -25.68 18.56
N VAL A 31 -11.17 -24.79 17.76
CA VAL A 31 -9.94 -24.02 18.07
C VAL A 31 -8.80 -24.94 18.53
N GLN A 32 -7.94 -25.34 17.61
CA GLN A 32 -6.97 -26.43 17.78
C GLN A 32 -5.57 -25.97 18.13
N THR A 33 -5.23 -24.71 17.84
CA THR A 33 -3.87 -24.18 18.06
C THR A 33 -3.91 -22.95 18.97
N VAL A 34 -2.78 -22.70 19.65
CA VAL A 34 -2.58 -21.47 20.43
C VAL A 34 -2.75 -20.25 19.53
N GLY A 35 -2.25 -20.29 18.30
CA GLY A 35 -2.41 -19.21 17.31
C GLY A 35 -3.88 -18.91 16.99
N GLN A 36 -4.72 -19.92 16.83
CA GLN A 36 -6.16 -19.72 16.60
C GLN A 36 -6.87 -19.11 17.82
N TYR A 37 -6.47 -19.51 19.03
CA TYR A 37 -7.02 -18.96 20.27
C TYR A 37 -6.60 -17.50 20.50
N LEU A 38 -5.33 -17.18 20.22
CA LEU A 38 -4.82 -15.82 20.22
C LEU A 38 -5.53 -14.96 19.18
N PHE A 39 -5.69 -15.48 17.95
CA PHE A 39 -6.40 -14.78 16.88
C PHE A 39 -7.85 -14.45 17.27
N LEU A 40 -8.53 -15.34 18.00
CA LEU A 40 -9.89 -15.07 18.48
C LEU A 40 -9.95 -13.86 19.43
N HIS A 41 -8.99 -13.71 20.34
CA HIS A 41 -8.90 -12.55 21.23
C HIS A 41 -8.62 -11.27 20.45
N LYS A 42 -7.63 -11.33 19.54
CA LYS A 42 -7.27 -10.22 18.66
C LYS A 42 -8.47 -9.72 17.86
N LEU A 43 -9.22 -10.65 17.28
CA LEU A 43 -10.37 -10.38 16.45
C LEU A 43 -11.55 -9.81 17.25
N ALA A 44 -11.77 -10.31 18.47
CA ALA A 44 -12.79 -9.77 19.37
C ALA A 44 -12.47 -8.33 19.81
N LEU A 45 -11.21 -8.03 20.15
CA LEU A 45 -10.76 -6.67 20.44
C LEU A 45 -11.00 -5.74 19.25
N ALA A 46 -10.56 -6.15 18.04
CA ALA A 46 -10.76 -5.36 16.84
C ALA A 46 -12.23 -5.11 16.53
N ALA A 47 -13.08 -6.14 16.64
CA ALA A 47 -14.53 -6.00 16.43
C ALA A 47 -15.20 -5.09 17.48
N HIS A 48 -14.78 -5.16 18.74
CA HIS A 48 -15.29 -4.30 19.80
C HIS A 48 -14.91 -2.83 19.57
N VAL A 49 -13.64 -2.56 19.26
CA VAL A 49 -13.11 -1.21 19.07
C VAL A 49 -13.65 -0.54 17.80
N THR A 50 -13.76 -1.30 16.71
CA THR A 50 -14.27 -0.78 15.43
C THR A 50 -15.81 -0.73 15.37
N ARG A 51 -16.50 -1.06 16.46
CA ARG A 51 -17.96 -1.03 16.51
C ARG A 51 -18.48 0.38 16.30
N GLY A 52 -19.48 0.54 15.42
CA GLY A 52 -20.08 1.85 15.12
C GLY A 52 -19.26 2.74 14.17
N THR A 53 -18.12 2.26 13.66
CA THR A 53 -17.34 2.98 12.64
C THR A 53 -17.98 2.95 11.24
N ARG A 54 -18.92 2.03 11.00
CA ARG A 54 -19.71 1.98 9.77
C ARG A 54 -20.96 2.84 9.92
N ILE A 55 -21.04 3.92 9.14
CA ILE A 55 -22.18 4.83 9.11
C ILE A 55 -22.85 4.85 7.72
N PRO A 56 -24.17 5.07 7.63
CA PRO A 56 -24.82 5.37 6.35
C PRO A 56 -24.27 6.66 5.74
N ALA A 57 -24.10 6.68 4.41
CA ALA A 57 -23.54 7.85 3.72
C ALA A 57 -24.34 9.14 3.96
N GLN A 58 -25.66 9.01 4.14
CA GLN A 58 -26.56 10.14 4.43
C GLN A 58 -26.26 10.82 5.78
N GLU A 59 -25.61 10.11 6.71
CA GLU A 59 -25.33 10.60 8.07
C GLU A 59 -23.93 11.20 8.20
N ILE A 60 -23.11 11.20 7.14
CA ILE A 60 -21.71 11.64 7.20
C ILE A 60 -21.58 13.09 7.71
N GLN A 61 -22.48 13.98 7.29
CA GLN A 61 -22.48 15.38 7.73
C GLN A 61 -22.78 15.51 9.22
N ALA A 62 -23.66 14.66 9.76
CA ALA A 62 -23.96 14.65 11.19
C ALA A 62 -22.77 14.10 11.98
N ARG A 63 -22.15 13.02 11.50
CA ARG A 63 -20.97 12.43 12.14
C ARG A 63 -19.81 13.41 12.22
N LEU A 64 -19.51 14.13 11.13
CA LEU A 64 -18.41 15.12 11.07
C LEU A 64 -18.49 16.23 12.12
N LYS A 65 -19.69 16.52 12.65
CA LYS A 65 -19.89 17.52 13.71
C LYS A 65 -19.57 17.00 15.13
N VAL A 66 -19.42 15.69 15.29
CA VAL A 66 -19.13 15.05 16.58
C VAL A 66 -17.63 15.15 16.88
N ASN A 67 -17.28 15.61 18.08
CA ASN A 67 -15.91 15.55 18.61
C ASN A 67 -15.61 14.13 19.10
N GLY A 68 -14.38 13.62 18.91
CA GLY A 68 -13.99 12.29 19.42
C GLY A 68 -13.14 11.43 18.49
N TYR A 69 -12.78 11.93 17.30
CA TYR A 69 -11.96 11.19 16.33
C TYR A 69 -10.59 10.76 16.86
N SER A 70 -10.02 11.48 17.85
CA SER A 70 -8.73 11.15 18.43
C SER A 70 -8.77 9.81 19.19
N ASP A 71 -9.79 9.59 20.01
CA ASP A 71 -9.89 8.37 20.82
C ASP A 71 -10.32 7.18 19.96
N GLU A 72 -11.20 7.41 18.98
CA GLU A 72 -11.52 6.43 17.94
C GLU A 72 -10.26 6.01 17.15
N PHE A 73 -9.44 6.98 16.72
CA PHE A 73 -8.20 6.70 16.00
C PHE A 73 -7.21 5.90 16.84
N LYS A 74 -6.98 6.28 18.10
CA LYS A 74 -6.10 5.52 19.02
C LYS A 74 -6.57 4.09 19.17
N ALA A 75 -7.86 3.89 19.41
CA ALA A 75 -8.42 2.57 19.57
C ALA A 75 -8.22 1.74 18.28
N VAL A 76 -8.46 2.32 17.10
CA VAL A 76 -8.19 1.65 15.80
C VAL A 76 -6.71 1.27 15.66
N CYS A 77 -5.78 2.10 16.09
CA CYS A 77 -4.34 1.76 16.07
C CYS A 77 -4.03 0.57 16.98
N GLU A 78 -4.54 0.57 18.23
CA GLU A 78 -4.38 -0.52 19.18
C GLU A 78 -4.97 -1.84 18.66
N ALA A 79 -6.18 -1.78 18.07
CA ALA A 79 -6.88 -2.92 17.49
C ALA A 79 -6.17 -3.53 16.27
N ASN A 80 -5.47 -2.70 15.48
CA ASN A 80 -4.71 -3.17 14.31
C ASN A 80 -3.29 -3.64 14.68
N PHE A 81 -2.95 -3.72 15.97
CA PHE A 81 -1.61 -4.09 16.44
C PHE A 81 -0.53 -3.24 15.77
N LEU A 82 -0.87 -1.99 15.46
CA LEU A 82 0.09 -0.98 15.06
C LEU A 82 0.73 -0.51 16.37
N ASP A 83 1.62 -1.33 16.92
CA ASP A 83 2.46 -0.89 18.04
C ASP A 83 3.15 0.42 17.62
N ALA A 84 3.15 1.40 18.52
CA ALA A 84 3.96 2.60 18.36
C ALA A 84 5.43 2.18 18.27
N ASP A 85 5.92 2.11 17.03
CA ASP A 85 7.32 2.03 16.57
C ASP A 85 8.39 1.90 17.67
N ASP A 86 8.65 0.68 18.17
CA ASP A 86 9.90 0.38 18.89
C ASP A 86 10.99 -0.18 17.94
N GLY A 87 10.70 -0.36 16.65
CA GLY A 87 11.68 -0.81 15.66
C GLY A 87 12.32 -2.19 15.92
N THR A 88 11.79 -2.96 16.88
CA THR A 88 12.30 -4.27 17.34
C THR A 88 11.32 -5.42 17.11
N SER A 89 10.02 -5.15 16.98
CA SER A 89 9.02 -6.20 16.72
C SER A 89 9.03 -6.62 15.26
N GLU A 90 9.44 -7.86 15.02
CA GLU A 90 9.06 -8.61 13.82
C GLU A 90 7.53 -8.78 13.85
N THR A 91 6.82 -7.79 13.31
CA THR A 91 5.38 -7.90 13.08
C THR A 91 5.12 -9.10 12.20
N GLU A 92 4.16 -9.94 12.61
CA GLU A 92 3.74 -11.14 11.89
C GLU A 92 3.67 -10.86 10.37
N PRO A 93 4.45 -11.60 9.56
CA PRO A 93 4.65 -11.29 8.15
C PRO A 93 3.38 -11.66 7.38
N GLY A 94 2.54 -10.68 7.06
CA GLY A 94 1.42 -10.95 6.17
C GLY A 94 0.49 -9.78 5.90
N PHE A 95 0.14 -9.01 6.92
CA PHE A 95 -0.91 -8.00 6.78
C PHE A 95 -0.39 -6.63 6.32
N ASN A 96 0.76 -6.20 6.84
CA ASN A 96 1.31 -4.90 6.49
C ASN A 96 2.03 -4.96 5.14
N VAL A 97 1.56 -4.16 4.18
CA VAL A 97 2.19 -4.04 2.86
C VAL A 97 3.48 -3.22 2.92
N TYR A 98 3.60 -2.29 3.87
CA TYR A 98 4.82 -1.52 4.17
C TYR A 98 5.34 -1.83 5.57
N LEU A 99 6.66 -1.70 5.76
CA LEU A 99 7.37 -1.93 7.01
C LEU A 99 8.17 -0.70 7.40
N ASN A 100 8.14 -0.37 8.70
CA ASN A 100 9.04 0.63 9.27
C ASN A 100 10.34 -0.06 9.73
N ARG A 101 11.43 0.08 8.95
CA ARG A 101 12.71 -0.59 9.24
C ARG A 101 13.90 0.36 9.07
N ARG A 102 14.83 0.36 10.04
CA ARG A 102 15.99 1.27 10.08
C ARG A 102 17.08 0.97 9.03
N LEU A 103 17.12 -0.26 8.51
CA LEU A 103 18.14 -0.73 7.58
C LEU A 103 17.51 -1.13 6.24
N SER A 104 17.99 -0.52 5.17
CA SER A 104 17.75 -0.96 3.79
C SER A 104 19.05 -0.85 2.99
N ALA A 105 19.25 -1.79 2.06
CA ALA A 105 20.35 -1.71 1.09
C ALA A 105 20.04 -0.72 -0.05
N ASN A 106 18.75 -0.41 -0.27
CA ASN A 106 18.26 0.45 -1.35
C ASN A 106 17.84 1.86 -0.85
N LYS A 107 18.53 2.41 0.16
CA LYS A 107 18.16 3.69 0.80
C LYS A 107 17.97 4.82 -0.22
N ASP A 108 18.80 4.87 -1.25
CA ASP A 108 18.80 5.92 -2.26
C ASP A 108 17.60 5.83 -3.23
N LYS A 109 16.85 4.72 -3.18
CA LYS A 109 15.62 4.51 -3.95
C LYS A 109 14.35 4.74 -3.13
N ASN A 110 14.49 5.21 -1.89
CA ASN A 110 13.38 5.42 -0.96
C ASN A 110 13.32 6.90 -0.57
N ARG A 111 12.16 7.55 -0.79
CA ARG A 111 11.94 8.93 -0.36
C ARG A 111 12.01 9.05 1.15
N VAL A 112 11.29 8.16 1.84
CA VAL A 112 11.34 8.00 3.29
C VAL A 112 12.15 6.75 3.62
N LYS A 113 13.35 6.94 4.18
CA LYS A 113 14.38 5.89 4.30
C LYS A 113 13.95 4.68 5.16
N ASN A 114 13.04 4.89 6.10
CA ASN A 114 12.52 3.86 7.00
C ASN A 114 11.22 3.22 6.54
N ILE A 115 10.52 3.76 5.52
CA ILE A 115 9.31 3.15 4.98
C ILE A 115 9.69 2.26 3.80
N LEU A 116 9.66 0.95 4.01
CA LEU A 116 10.11 -0.04 3.04
C LEU A 116 8.95 -0.95 2.61
N PRO A 117 8.87 -1.32 1.33
CA PRO A 117 7.88 -2.29 0.89
C PRO A 117 8.15 -3.65 1.54
N ASN A 118 7.10 -4.32 2.01
CA ASN A 118 7.18 -5.71 2.46
C ASN A 118 7.49 -6.60 1.25
N ASP A 119 8.52 -7.45 1.34
CA ASP A 119 8.96 -8.32 0.25
C ASP A 119 7.85 -9.26 -0.24
N ALA A 120 6.90 -9.65 0.63
CA ALA A 120 5.75 -10.49 0.26
C ALA A 120 4.77 -9.79 -0.70
N HIS A 121 4.74 -8.46 -0.70
CA HIS A 121 3.82 -7.62 -1.47
C HIS A 121 4.53 -6.76 -2.51
N ARG A 122 5.87 -6.78 -2.58
CA ARG A 122 6.64 -5.92 -3.48
C ARG A 122 6.69 -6.48 -4.90
N PRO A 123 6.43 -5.67 -5.96
CA PRO A 123 6.73 -6.07 -7.32
C PRO A 123 8.24 -6.23 -7.54
N VAL A 124 8.61 -7.27 -8.29
CA VAL A 124 10.02 -7.55 -8.64
C VAL A 124 10.24 -7.19 -10.11
N LEU A 125 11.00 -6.13 -10.37
CA LEU A 125 11.30 -5.70 -11.74
C LEU A 125 12.28 -6.66 -12.43
N ALA A 126 12.08 -6.93 -13.71
CA ALA A 126 12.98 -7.77 -14.52
C ALA A 126 14.30 -7.03 -14.84
N CYS A 127 15.47 -7.64 -14.62
CA CYS A 127 16.77 -7.03 -14.93
C CYS A 127 17.02 -6.96 -16.45
N GLU A 128 16.75 -5.81 -17.07
CA GLU A 128 16.87 -5.62 -18.52
C GLU A 128 18.30 -5.24 -18.95
N THR A 129 19.07 -4.62 -18.06
CA THR A 129 20.47 -4.22 -18.23
C THR A 129 21.28 -4.58 -16.98
N LYS A 130 22.62 -4.59 -17.08
CA LYS A 130 23.51 -4.87 -15.93
C LYS A 130 23.44 -3.81 -14.82
N SER A 131 23.02 -2.59 -15.14
CA SER A 131 22.92 -1.47 -14.18
C SER A 131 21.57 -1.40 -13.47
N LEU A 132 20.52 -2.05 -14.00
CA LEU A 132 19.17 -1.95 -13.46
C LEU A 132 18.83 -3.13 -12.55
N GLY A 133 18.63 -2.81 -11.27
CA GLY A 133 18.21 -3.76 -10.25
C GLY A 133 16.74 -4.17 -10.36
N LYS A 134 16.32 -5.03 -9.42
CA LYS A 134 14.95 -5.55 -9.31
C LYS A 134 14.04 -4.73 -8.39
N TYR A 135 14.64 -3.80 -7.63
CA TYR A 135 13.98 -3.06 -6.57
C TYR A 135 13.29 -1.79 -7.07
N ILE A 136 12.06 -1.58 -6.60
CA ILE A 136 11.34 -0.31 -6.58
C ILE A 136 10.54 -0.25 -5.27
N ASN A 137 10.37 0.96 -4.71
CA ASN A 137 9.56 1.18 -3.52
C ASN A 137 8.07 1.26 -3.91
N ALA A 138 7.47 0.08 -4.07
CA ALA A 138 6.06 -0.10 -4.41
C ALA A 138 5.52 -1.38 -3.78
N VAL A 139 4.21 -1.51 -3.66
CA VAL A 139 3.53 -2.70 -3.12
C VAL A 139 2.24 -2.98 -3.87
N PHE A 140 1.85 -4.25 -3.93
CA PHE A 140 0.51 -4.65 -4.35
C PHE A 140 -0.46 -4.46 -3.19
N VAL A 141 -1.63 -3.89 -3.49
CA VAL A 141 -2.71 -3.69 -2.53
C VAL A 141 -4.02 -4.28 -3.08
N PRO A 142 -4.87 -4.89 -2.24
CA PRO A 142 -6.18 -5.39 -2.68
C PRO A 142 -7.08 -4.26 -3.16
N ASN A 143 -7.78 -4.49 -4.27
CA ASN A 143 -8.85 -3.61 -4.74
C ASN A 143 -10.17 -3.91 -4.01
N LEU A 144 -11.03 -2.91 -3.86
CA LEU A 144 -12.34 -3.02 -3.18
C LEU A 144 -13.36 -3.92 -3.91
N VAL A 145 -13.28 -4.03 -5.24
CA VAL A 145 -14.35 -4.59 -6.08
C VAL A 145 -13.91 -5.82 -6.88
N SER A 146 -12.62 -5.97 -7.15
CA SER A 146 -12.10 -7.06 -7.98
C SER A 146 -11.00 -7.85 -7.28
N SER A 147 -10.75 -9.09 -7.72
CA SER A 147 -9.58 -9.87 -7.31
C SER A 147 -8.25 -9.33 -7.86
N ARG A 148 -8.27 -8.22 -8.59
CA ARG A 148 -7.05 -7.55 -9.08
C ARG A 148 -6.40 -6.79 -7.93
N LEU A 149 -5.08 -6.71 -7.99
CA LEU A 149 -4.28 -5.91 -7.06
C LEU A 149 -3.90 -4.59 -7.74
N ASP A 150 -4.08 -3.50 -7.02
CA ASP A 150 -3.56 -2.20 -7.43
C ASP A 150 -2.10 -2.06 -6.98
N LEU A 151 -1.37 -1.12 -7.58
CA LEU A 151 0.01 -0.81 -7.21
C LEU A 151 0.07 0.53 -6.49
N LEU A 152 0.60 0.52 -5.28
CA LEU A 152 0.86 1.73 -4.51
C LEU A 152 2.37 1.98 -4.47
N THR A 153 2.82 3.16 -4.90
CA THR A 153 4.23 3.56 -4.95
C THR A 153 4.38 5.01 -4.49
N GLN A 154 5.56 5.36 -3.98
CA GLN A 154 5.94 6.77 -3.81
C GLN A 154 5.98 7.50 -5.16
N LEU A 155 5.85 8.83 -5.14
CA LEU A 155 6.20 9.65 -6.30
C LEU A 155 7.66 9.35 -6.72
N PRO A 156 7.94 9.16 -8.02
CA PRO A 156 9.29 8.83 -8.49
C PRO A 156 10.32 9.85 -8.00
N LEU A 157 11.47 9.35 -7.53
CA LEU A 157 12.66 10.17 -7.34
C LEU A 157 13.32 10.39 -8.71
N PRO A 158 14.17 11.43 -8.89
CA PRO A 158 14.94 11.61 -10.12
C PRO A 158 15.69 10.33 -10.53
N ALA A 159 16.29 9.63 -9.56
CA ALA A 159 17.02 8.38 -9.79
C ALA A 159 16.13 7.15 -10.09
N THR A 160 14.82 7.22 -9.87
CA THR A 160 13.89 6.08 -10.02
C THR A 160 12.84 6.28 -11.11
N VAL A 161 12.92 7.34 -11.92
CA VAL A 161 11.97 7.58 -13.03
C VAL A 161 11.99 6.42 -14.04
N THR A 162 13.17 5.92 -14.40
CA THR A 162 13.29 4.73 -15.26
C THR A 162 12.65 3.50 -14.64
N ASP A 163 12.86 3.27 -13.33
CA ASP A 163 12.27 2.14 -12.61
C ASP A 163 10.74 2.24 -12.51
N PHE A 164 10.21 3.45 -12.36
CA PHE A 164 8.77 3.70 -12.38
C PHE A 164 8.14 3.31 -13.73
N TRP A 165 8.73 3.72 -14.86
CA TRP A 165 8.21 3.32 -16.17
C TRP A 165 8.40 1.83 -16.47
N ARG A 166 9.42 1.18 -15.88
CA ARG A 166 9.53 -0.29 -15.86
C ARG A 166 8.37 -0.91 -15.09
N LEU A 167 8.01 -0.39 -13.92
CA LEU A 167 6.86 -0.88 -13.15
C LEU A 167 5.57 -0.79 -13.97
N VAL A 168 5.28 0.40 -14.54
CA VAL A 168 4.07 0.64 -15.35
C VAL A 168 3.98 -0.32 -16.53
N THR A 169 5.08 -0.47 -17.29
CA THR A 169 5.08 -1.29 -18.52
C THR A 169 5.13 -2.79 -18.23
N GLN A 170 5.93 -3.25 -17.27
CA GLN A 170 6.07 -4.68 -16.97
C GLN A 170 4.80 -5.26 -16.32
N PHE A 171 4.07 -4.45 -15.55
CA PHE A 171 2.82 -4.86 -14.90
C PHE A 171 1.56 -4.42 -15.65
N SER A 172 1.70 -3.90 -16.88
CA SER A 172 0.57 -3.51 -17.75
C SER A 172 -0.41 -2.54 -17.06
N VAL A 173 0.12 -1.55 -16.34
CA VAL A 173 -0.68 -0.54 -15.65
C VAL A 173 -1.32 0.39 -16.68
N GLY A 174 -2.65 0.43 -16.71
CA GLY A 174 -3.42 1.23 -17.67
C GLY A 174 -3.84 2.62 -17.14
N LEU A 175 -3.81 2.83 -15.83
CA LEU A 175 -4.14 4.11 -15.19
C LEU A 175 -3.13 4.40 -14.08
N VAL A 176 -2.53 5.59 -14.13
CA VAL A 176 -1.69 6.13 -13.07
C VAL A 176 -2.44 7.30 -12.44
N VAL A 177 -2.67 7.22 -11.15
CA VAL A 177 -3.21 8.33 -10.35
C VAL A 177 -2.07 8.90 -9.53
N ALA A 178 -1.74 10.16 -9.74
CA ALA A 178 -0.70 10.87 -9.01
C ALA A 178 -1.34 12.01 -8.19
N PHE A 179 -1.01 12.06 -6.91
CA PHE A 179 -1.39 13.16 -6.03
C PHE A 179 -0.18 14.06 -5.81
N ASP A 180 -0.44 15.35 -5.53
CA ASP A 180 0.60 16.31 -5.14
C ASP A 180 1.71 16.48 -6.19
N THR A 181 1.34 16.52 -7.47
CA THR A 181 2.28 16.77 -8.57
C THR A 181 2.71 18.24 -8.66
N ASP A 182 1.99 19.15 -8.02
CA ASP A 182 2.24 20.59 -8.11
C ASP A 182 3.37 21.03 -7.15
N SER A 183 3.64 20.24 -6.11
CA SER A 183 4.81 20.45 -5.24
C SER A 183 6.14 20.14 -5.92
N ARG A 184 6.17 19.66 -7.17
CA ARG A 184 7.42 19.48 -7.95
C ARG A 184 8.25 20.76 -8.04
N HIS A 185 7.61 21.93 -7.98
CA HIS A 185 8.31 23.21 -8.02
C HIS A 185 8.98 23.58 -6.68
N SER A 186 8.60 22.94 -5.57
CA SER A 186 9.12 23.20 -4.23
C SER A 186 9.87 22.00 -3.62
N ASP A 187 9.61 20.78 -4.07
CA ASP A 187 10.29 19.54 -3.65
C ASP A 187 11.10 18.95 -4.81
N GLU A 188 12.41 19.28 -4.83
CA GLU A 188 13.39 18.76 -5.81
C GLU A 188 13.55 17.24 -5.76
N THR A 189 13.05 16.57 -4.72
CA THR A 189 13.10 15.11 -4.62
C THR A 189 12.02 14.43 -5.47
N VAL A 190 11.04 15.16 -6.02
CA VAL A 190 10.11 14.62 -7.02
C VAL A 190 10.74 14.68 -8.41
N GLY A 191 11.05 13.52 -8.97
CA GLY A 191 11.58 13.42 -10.33
C GLY A 191 10.51 13.69 -11.38
N THR A 192 10.87 14.38 -12.47
CA THR A 192 9.96 14.60 -13.60
C THR A 192 9.72 13.29 -14.34
N PHE A 193 8.56 12.66 -14.12
CA PHE A 193 8.21 11.37 -14.73
C PHE A 193 7.25 11.50 -15.91
N VAL A 194 6.52 12.60 -16.05
CA VAL A 194 5.63 12.94 -17.17
C VAL A 194 6.03 14.32 -17.71
N PRO A 195 6.05 14.54 -19.05
CA PRO A 195 6.45 15.82 -19.63
C PRO A 195 5.48 16.95 -19.26
N ASP A 196 6.04 18.13 -18.97
CA ASP A 196 5.26 19.33 -18.63
C ASP A 196 4.75 20.05 -19.89
N ILE A 197 5.40 19.84 -21.05
CA ILE A 197 5.07 20.50 -22.31
C ILE A 197 4.71 19.43 -23.35
N GLU A 198 3.54 19.58 -23.97
CA GLU A 198 3.13 18.71 -25.07
C GLU A 198 4.10 18.87 -26.26
N GLY A 199 4.60 17.74 -26.77
CA GLY A 199 5.60 17.71 -27.85
C GLY A 199 7.05 17.70 -27.39
N ASP A 200 7.34 17.84 -26.09
CA ASP A 200 8.68 17.69 -25.53
C ASP A 200 8.79 16.41 -24.67
N PRO A 201 9.13 15.25 -25.27
CA PRO A 201 9.12 13.98 -24.56
C PRO A 201 10.23 13.86 -23.53
N ILE A 202 9.91 13.28 -22.37
CA ILE A 202 10.92 12.88 -21.39
C ILE A 202 11.63 11.64 -21.89
N LYS A 203 12.96 11.69 -21.91
CA LYS A 203 13.83 10.58 -22.30
C LYS A 203 14.56 10.05 -21.08
N THR A 204 14.30 8.78 -20.76
CA THR A 204 15.03 8.02 -19.76
C THR A 204 15.97 7.01 -20.44
N ASP A 205 16.73 6.22 -19.69
CA ASP A 205 17.62 5.20 -20.25
C ASP A 205 16.88 4.21 -21.16
N LEU A 206 15.66 3.83 -20.78
CA LEU A 206 14.89 2.78 -21.48
C LEU A 206 13.65 3.29 -22.20
N PHE A 207 13.16 4.48 -21.86
CA PHE A 207 11.87 4.95 -22.36
C PHE A 207 11.94 6.36 -22.93
N GLU A 208 11.06 6.62 -23.88
CA GLU A 208 10.63 7.95 -24.27
C GLU A 208 9.15 8.08 -23.90
N VAL A 209 8.81 9.13 -23.16
CA VAL A 209 7.47 9.32 -22.59
C VAL A 209 6.89 10.61 -23.13
N GLN A 210 5.76 10.49 -23.79
CA GLN A 210 4.97 11.60 -24.31
C GLN A 210 3.68 11.71 -23.52
N ALA A 211 3.21 12.93 -23.28
CA ALA A 211 1.90 13.16 -22.68
C ALA A 211 1.18 14.27 -23.42
N LYS A 212 -0.15 14.16 -23.43
CA LYS A 212 -1.06 15.13 -24.00
C LYS A 212 -2.17 15.41 -22.99
N LEU A 213 -2.45 16.69 -22.73
CA LEU A 213 -3.57 17.11 -21.88
C LEU A 213 -4.89 16.78 -22.56
N THR A 214 -5.75 16.02 -21.89
CA THR A 214 -7.07 15.63 -22.38
C THR A 214 -8.21 16.32 -21.65
N ALA A 215 -8.03 16.60 -20.37
CA ALA A 215 -8.98 17.41 -19.58
C ALA A 215 -8.24 18.19 -18.51
N ASP A 216 -8.74 19.38 -18.19
CA ASP A 216 -8.27 20.22 -17.09
C ASP A 216 -9.48 20.72 -16.31
N SER A 217 -9.46 20.51 -15.00
CA SER A 217 -10.58 20.78 -14.11
C SER A 217 -10.10 21.27 -12.75
N SER A 218 -11.01 21.81 -11.95
CA SER A 218 -10.70 22.25 -10.59
C SER A 218 -10.25 21.13 -9.65
N ILE A 219 -10.49 19.86 -10.00
CA ILE A 219 -10.13 18.69 -9.19
C ILE A 219 -8.85 17.99 -9.68
N GLY A 220 -8.30 18.41 -10.82
CA GLY A 220 -7.07 17.84 -11.39
C GLY A 220 -7.03 17.85 -12.91
N GLN A 221 -5.89 17.41 -13.43
CA GLN A 221 -5.59 17.29 -14.86
C GLN A 221 -5.59 15.82 -15.30
N GLU A 222 -6.12 15.56 -16.50
CA GLU A 222 -6.07 14.25 -17.15
C GLU A 222 -5.11 14.30 -18.33
N LEU A 223 -4.17 13.35 -18.36
CA LEU A 223 -3.15 13.25 -19.39
C LEU A 223 -3.25 11.89 -20.09
N LEU A 224 -3.28 11.90 -21.42
CA LEU A 224 -3.01 10.69 -22.22
C LEU A 224 -1.50 10.51 -22.33
N VAL A 225 -0.97 9.49 -21.66
CA VAL A 225 0.47 9.19 -21.64
C VAL A 225 0.79 8.03 -22.59
N THR A 226 1.74 8.26 -23.50
CA THR A 226 2.27 7.23 -24.40
C THR A 226 3.72 6.94 -24.05
N VAL A 227 4.04 5.68 -23.79
CA VAL A 227 5.37 5.24 -23.36
C VAL A 227 6.00 4.37 -24.45
N PHE A 228 7.08 4.85 -25.05
CA PHE A 228 7.86 4.13 -26.04
C PHE A 228 9.09 3.49 -25.40
N LYS A 229 9.21 2.17 -25.50
CA LYS A 229 10.39 1.46 -25.04
C LYS A 229 11.48 1.46 -26.12
N LYS A 230 12.66 1.98 -25.77
CA LYS A 230 13.82 2.00 -26.67
C LYS A 230 14.25 0.56 -26.97
N ARG A 231 14.43 0.23 -28.26
CA ARG A 231 14.99 -1.07 -28.66
C ARG A 231 16.46 -1.12 -28.24
N LYS A 232 16.94 -2.27 -27.75
CA LYS A 232 18.37 -2.50 -27.55
C LYS A 232 19.07 -2.29 -28.89
N SER A 233 20.01 -1.34 -28.96
CA SER A 233 20.99 -1.32 -30.03
C SER A 233 21.74 -2.65 -29.96
N ILE A 234 21.55 -3.50 -30.95
CA ILE A 234 22.43 -4.63 -31.18
C ILE A 234 23.75 -3.99 -31.64
N LEU A 235 24.61 -3.62 -30.71
CA LEU A 235 25.99 -3.32 -31.04
C LEU A 235 26.59 -4.60 -31.61
N SER A 236 26.78 -4.58 -32.93
CA SER A 236 27.65 -5.46 -33.68
C SER A 236 28.99 -5.54 -32.97
N GLY A 237 29.19 -6.59 -32.17
CA GLY A 237 30.51 -7.06 -31.81
C GLY A 237 31.14 -7.64 -33.07
N ALA A 238 31.67 -6.78 -33.92
CA ALA A 238 32.63 -7.18 -34.93
C ALA A 238 33.86 -7.68 -34.17
N VAL A 239 34.03 -8.99 -34.17
CA VAL A 239 35.30 -9.63 -33.87
C VAL A 239 36.30 -9.11 -34.91
N SER A 240 37.33 -8.42 -34.45
CA SER A 240 38.59 -8.22 -35.17
C SER A 240 39.72 -8.67 -34.25
#